data_AF-A0A2H0D516-F1
#
_entry.id   AF-A0A2H0D516-F1
#
_cell.length_a   1.000
_cell.length_b   1.000
_cell.length_c   1.000
_cell.angle_alpha   90.00
_cell.angle_beta   90.00
_cell.angle_gamma   90.00
#
_symmetry.space_group_name_H-M   'P 1'
#
loop_
_entity.id
_entity.type
_entity.pdbx_description
1 polymer ?
#
loop_
_entity_poly.entity_id
_entity_poly.type
_entity_poly.pdbx_seq_one_letter_code
_entity_poly.pdbx_strand_id
1 'polypeptide(L)'
;MSDDQNGVHVSRTVLFKVADKTHETTKGLEKLALSGLTTDYYAAFAANILLAKNFKTSDEVKKANAKKLSEVKKKCEECFNWVKKLQFYIKRAFNEGSPQWNELPEKISEAKKDEAEMLDLLPATFTLTDKYAVELKAKGMPTDYKLTGETLKGELETITKEHGKMVEQSKTYTVQRKLAHRKVYDTVNEINELGRQEYQDDPVTLKLFKSQWPQAKDKENGTDSPPVVQ
;
A
#
# COMPACT_ATOMS: atom_id res chain seq x y z
N MET A 1 13.51 -3.22 -2.14
CA MET A 1 13.80 -1.83 -1.72
C MET A 1 14.62 -1.85 -0.45
N SER A 2 15.70 -1.11 -0.47
CA SER A 2 16.57 -0.74 0.65
C SER A 2 15.99 0.43 1.42
N ASP A 3 16.25 0.49 2.72
CA ASP A 3 15.90 1.63 3.56
C ASP A 3 17.22 2.26 4.04
N ASP A 4 17.40 3.56 3.83
CA ASP A 4 18.56 4.30 4.36
C ASP A 4 18.42 4.42 5.88
N GLN A 5 19.37 3.85 6.61
CA GLN A 5 19.43 3.90 8.07
C GLN A 5 20.73 4.59 8.47
N ASN A 6 20.61 5.85 8.92
CA ASN A 6 21.74 6.69 9.34
C ASN A 6 22.83 6.84 8.26
N GLY A 7 22.43 6.98 6.99
CA GLY A 7 23.35 7.09 5.85
C GLY A 7 23.92 5.76 5.36
N VAL A 8 23.60 4.65 6.02
CA VAL A 8 23.95 3.30 5.57
C VAL A 8 22.76 2.66 4.87
N HIS A 9 22.96 2.31 3.61
CA HIS A 9 21.97 1.64 2.80
C HIS A 9 21.92 0.14 3.12
N VAL A 10 20.97 -0.27 3.96
CA VAL A 10 20.78 -1.68 4.36
C VAL A 10 19.63 -2.29 3.55
N SER A 11 19.93 -3.32 2.77
CA SER A 11 18.87 -4.07 2.09
C SER A 11 18.09 -4.91 3.10
N ARG A 12 16.78 -5.10 2.86
CA ARG A 12 15.92 -5.95 3.71
C ARG A 12 16.50 -7.35 3.95
N THR A 13 17.13 -7.94 2.93
CA THR A 13 17.79 -9.25 3.03
C THR A 13 18.98 -9.19 3.99
N VAL A 14 19.82 -8.16 3.90
CA VAL A 14 20.96 -7.97 4.80
C VAL A 14 20.48 -7.69 6.21
N LEU A 15 19.47 -6.81 6.38
CA LEU A 15 18.88 -6.49 7.67
C LEU A 15 18.53 -7.75 8.46
N PHE A 16 17.74 -8.64 7.84
CA PHE A 16 17.28 -9.85 8.53
C PHE A 16 18.37 -10.91 8.67
N LYS A 17 19.26 -11.06 7.70
CA LYS A 17 20.39 -11.99 7.83
C LYS A 17 21.29 -11.60 9.01
N VAL A 18 21.57 -10.32 9.17
CA VAL A 18 22.36 -9.80 10.30
C VAL A 18 21.59 -9.95 11.59
N ALA A 19 20.32 -9.56 11.64
CA ALA A 19 19.49 -9.65 12.84
C ALA A 19 19.34 -11.10 13.35
N ASP A 20 19.05 -12.05 12.46
CA ASP A 20 18.97 -13.48 12.79
C ASP A 20 20.31 -13.98 13.35
N LYS A 21 21.43 -13.61 12.70
CA LYS A 21 22.77 -14.01 13.17
C LYS A 21 23.11 -13.40 14.52
N THR A 22 22.82 -12.12 14.74
CA THR A 22 23.03 -11.46 16.03
C THR A 22 22.22 -12.18 17.11
N HIS A 23 20.90 -12.39 16.90
CA HIS A 23 20.07 -13.15 17.84
C HIS A 23 20.66 -14.52 18.18
N GLU A 24 21.05 -15.31 17.17
CA GLU A 24 21.57 -16.67 17.40
C GLU A 24 22.94 -16.70 18.11
N THR A 25 23.80 -15.72 17.84
CA THR A 25 25.19 -15.72 18.35
C THR A 25 25.35 -15.02 19.70
N THR A 26 24.41 -14.17 20.10
CA THR A 26 24.53 -13.39 21.33
C THR A 26 23.51 -13.77 22.41
N LYS A 27 22.44 -14.49 22.07
CA LYS A 27 21.48 -14.99 23.08
C LYS A 27 22.18 -15.91 24.08
N GLY A 28 21.91 -15.72 25.37
CA GLY A 28 22.47 -16.55 26.44
C GLY A 28 23.92 -16.23 26.83
N LEU A 29 24.52 -15.17 26.27
CA LEU A 29 25.80 -14.67 26.75
C LEU A 29 25.63 -14.02 28.13
N GLU A 30 26.34 -14.57 29.13
CA GLU A 30 26.13 -14.26 30.54
C GLU A 30 26.28 -12.77 30.87
N LYS A 31 27.33 -12.09 30.37
CA LYS A 31 27.54 -10.67 30.66
C LYS A 31 26.47 -9.77 30.04
N LEU A 32 25.93 -10.14 28.88
CA LEU A 32 24.80 -9.42 28.28
C LEU A 32 23.52 -9.59 29.12
N ALA A 33 23.29 -10.79 29.64
CA ALA A 33 22.15 -11.06 30.51
C ALA A 33 22.24 -10.26 31.82
N LEU A 34 23.43 -10.21 32.44
CA LEU A 34 23.71 -9.38 33.61
C LEU A 34 23.52 -7.88 33.34
N SER A 35 23.75 -7.46 32.09
CA SER A 35 23.58 -6.08 31.63
C SER A 35 22.15 -5.77 31.13
N GLY A 36 21.20 -6.67 31.35
CA GLY A 36 19.78 -6.44 31.07
C GLY A 36 19.25 -7.03 29.76
N LEU A 37 20.09 -7.65 28.91
CA LEU A 37 19.64 -8.37 27.71
C LEU A 37 19.22 -9.79 28.07
N THR A 38 18.12 -9.89 28.82
CA THR A 38 17.57 -11.13 29.36
C THR A 38 17.01 -12.06 28.27
N THR A 39 16.63 -13.28 28.68
CA THR A 39 15.89 -14.21 27.81
C THR A 39 14.64 -13.56 27.20
N ASP A 40 13.90 -12.78 27.98
CA ASP A 40 12.67 -12.10 27.52
C ASP A 40 12.99 -11.01 26.49
N TYR A 41 14.11 -10.31 26.64
CA TYR A 41 14.58 -9.34 25.66
C TYR A 41 14.85 -10.01 24.30
N TYR A 42 15.56 -11.14 24.30
CA TYR A 42 15.84 -11.89 23.06
C TYR A 42 14.57 -12.51 22.46
N ALA A 43 13.63 -12.98 23.28
CA ALA A 43 12.32 -13.44 22.80
C ALA A 43 11.54 -12.30 22.13
N ALA A 44 11.54 -11.11 22.71
CA ALA A 44 10.94 -9.92 22.11
C ALA A 44 11.65 -9.51 20.80
N PHE A 45 12.99 -9.62 20.75
CA PHE A 45 13.76 -9.36 19.54
C PHE A 45 13.40 -10.34 18.42
N ALA A 46 13.34 -11.64 18.70
CA ALA A 46 12.90 -12.65 17.73
C ALA A 46 11.48 -12.36 17.20
N ALA A 47 10.55 -11.99 18.08
CA ALA A 47 9.20 -11.59 17.69
C ALA A 47 9.20 -10.35 16.79
N ASN A 48 10.04 -9.34 17.08
CA ASN A 48 10.17 -8.14 16.24
C ASN A 48 10.74 -8.48 14.85
N ILE A 49 11.72 -9.39 14.76
CA ILE A 49 12.25 -9.86 13.47
C ILE A 49 11.15 -10.52 12.64
N LEU A 50 10.37 -11.43 13.23
CA LEU A 50 9.26 -12.11 12.55
C LEU A 50 8.19 -11.12 12.08
N LEU A 51 7.80 -10.18 12.95
CA LEU A 51 6.86 -9.12 12.59
C LEU A 51 7.35 -8.30 11.40
N ALA A 52 8.62 -7.87 11.42
CA ALA A 52 9.24 -7.12 10.34
C ALA A 52 9.30 -7.91 9.02
N LYS A 53 9.60 -9.22 9.09
CA LYS A 53 9.60 -10.15 7.95
C LYS A 53 8.20 -10.35 7.34
N ASN A 54 7.14 -10.21 8.12
CA ASN A 54 5.77 -10.37 7.62
C ASN A 54 5.24 -9.15 6.86
N PHE A 55 5.92 -8.01 6.91
CA PHE A 55 5.56 -6.87 6.06
C PHE A 55 5.87 -7.16 4.58
N LYS A 56 4.87 -6.94 3.72
CA LYS A 56 4.96 -6.88 2.26
C LYS A 56 5.94 -5.79 1.82
N THR A 57 6.62 -6.08 0.72
CA THR A 57 7.45 -5.12 -0.01
C THR A 57 6.60 -4.00 -0.60
N SER A 58 7.19 -2.83 -0.88
CA SER A 58 6.40 -1.74 -1.46
C SER A 58 5.95 -2.09 -2.88
N ASP A 59 6.67 -2.96 -3.59
CA ASP A 59 6.29 -3.40 -4.93
C ASP A 59 5.04 -4.28 -4.89
N GLU A 60 4.93 -5.17 -3.90
CA GLU A 60 3.71 -5.95 -3.68
C GLU A 60 2.52 -5.05 -3.35
N VAL A 61 2.71 -4.04 -2.49
CA VAL A 61 1.67 -3.06 -2.14
C VAL A 61 1.25 -2.24 -3.37
N LYS A 62 2.22 -1.73 -4.14
CA LYS A 62 1.98 -1.00 -5.40
C LYS A 62 1.23 -1.85 -6.42
N LYS A 63 1.64 -3.11 -6.61
CA LYS A 63 0.99 -4.04 -7.54
C LYS A 63 -0.44 -4.33 -7.13
N ALA A 64 -0.69 -4.50 -5.82
CA ALA A 64 -2.02 -4.74 -5.29
C ALA A 64 -2.93 -3.50 -5.49
N ASN A 65 -2.43 -2.28 -5.23
CA ASN A 65 -3.16 -1.04 -5.52
C ASN A 65 -3.44 -0.87 -7.01
N ALA A 66 -2.46 -1.11 -7.87
CA ALA A 66 -2.62 -1.01 -9.32
C ALA A 66 -3.66 -2.01 -9.85
N LYS A 67 -3.69 -3.23 -9.30
CA LYS A 67 -4.74 -4.20 -9.61
C LYS A 67 -6.12 -3.66 -9.22
N LYS A 68 -6.27 -3.13 -8.00
CA LYS A 68 -7.57 -2.60 -7.55
C LYS A 68 -8.03 -1.40 -8.37
N LEU A 69 -7.11 -0.49 -8.72
CA LEU A 69 -7.37 0.63 -9.63
C LEU A 69 -7.82 0.14 -11.02
N SER A 70 -7.24 -0.94 -11.53
CA SER A 70 -7.67 -1.52 -12.82
C SER A 70 -9.10 -2.05 -12.77
N GLU A 71 -9.53 -2.60 -11.63
CA GLU A 71 -10.91 -3.04 -11.42
C GLU A 71 -11.88 -1.85 -11.36
N VAL A 72 -11.51 -0.74 -10.70
CA VAL A 72 -12.30 0.52 -10.69
C VAL A 72 -12.50 1.03 -12.12
N LYS A 73 -11.42 1.10 -12.91
CA LYS A 73 -11.46 1.55 -14.31
C LYS A 73 -12.34 0.66 -15.18
N LYS A 74 -12.25 -0.65 -15.00
CA LYS A 74 -13.11 -1.61 -15.71
C LYS A 74 -14.59 -1.37 -15.37
N LYS A 75 -14.89 -1.14 -14.09
CA LYS A 75 -16.27 -0.87 -13.65
C LYS A 75 -16.79 0.47 -14.19
N CYS A 76 -15.95 1.51 -14.27
CA CYS A 76 -16.29 2.76 -14.95
C CYS A 76 -16.61 2.54 -16.44
N GLU A 77 -15.86 1.68 -17.12
CA GLU A 77 -16.12 1.32 -18.52
C GLU A 77 -17.43 0.56 -18.70
N GLU A 78 -17.78 -0.35 -17.78
CA GLU A 78 -19.08 -1.03 -17.77
C GLU A 78 -20.24 -0.03 -17.57
N CYS A 79 -20.11 0.92 -16.64
CA CYS A 79 -21.07 2.01 -16.43
C CYS A 79 -21.19 2.89 -17.68
N PHE A 80 -20.06 3.30 -18.27
CA PHE A 80 -20.02 4.07 -19.51
C PHE A 80 -20.77 3.35 -20.64
N ASN A 81 -20.50 2.07 -20.86
CA ASN A 81 -21.16 1.28 -21.90
C ASN A 81 -22.67 1.16 -21.64
N TRP A 82 -23.07 1.04 -20.37
CA TRP A 82 -24.47 1.11 -19.98
C TRP A 82 -25.07 2.47 -20.39
N VAL A 83 -24.50 3.61 -19.99
CA VAL A 83 -24.99 4.96 -20.37
C VAL A 83 -25.06 5.13 -21.89
N LYS A 84 -24.04 4.69 -22.64
CA LYS A 84 -24.03 4.76 -24.12
C LYS A 84 -25.18 3.97 -24.75
N LYS A 85 -25.58 2.86 -24.14
CA LYS A 85 -26.74 2.08 -24.59
C LYS A 85 -28.05 2.83 -24.34
N LEU A 86 -28.17 3.62 -23.26
CA LEU A 86 -29.34 4.48 -23.05
C LEU A 86 -29.41 5.56 -24.12
N GLN A 87 -28.29 6.20 -24.45
CA GLN A 87 -28.24 7.17 -25.55
C GLN A 87 -28.76 6.56 -26.85
N PHE A 88 -28.40 5.32 -27.16
CA PHE A 88 -28.92 4.62 -28.32
C PHE A 88 -30.45 4.44 -28.27
N TYR A 89 -31.02 4.06 -27.13
CA TYR A 89 -32.48 3.95 -27.00
C TYR A 89 -33.18 5.30 -27.14
N ILE A 90 -32.64 6.37 -26.55
CA ILE A 90 -33.18 7.73 -26.68
C ILE A 90 -33.18 8.16 -28.15
N LYS A 91 -32.07 7.92 -28.87
CA LYS A 91 -31.97 8.21 -30.32
C LYS A 91 -32.96 7.41 -31.18
N ARG A 92 -33.41 6.24 -30.72
CA ARG A 92 -34.44 5.44 -31.41
C ARG A 92 -35.86 5.84 -31.03
N ALA A 93 -36.05 6.36 -29.82
CA ALA A 93 -37.34 6.77 -29.28
C ALA A 93 -37.78 8.13 -29.82
N PHE A 94 -36.82 9.05 -30.02
CA PHE A 94 -37.10 10.42 -30.39
C PHE A 94 -36.40 10.84 -31.68
N ASN A 95 -37.06 11.70 -32.46
CA ASN A 95 -36.51 12.25 -33.69
C ASN A 95 -35.25 13.11 -33.40
N GLU A 96 -34.36 13.20 -34.38
CA GLU A 96 -33.17 14.04 -34.29
C GLU A 96 -33.56 15.52 -34.08
N GLY A 97 -32.86 16.21 -33.17
CA GLY A 97 -33.14 17.60 -32.79
C GLY A 97 -34.27 17.78 -31.77
N SER A 98 -34.84 16.70 -31.23
CA SER A 98 -35.85 16.82 -30.18
C SER A 98 -35.21 17.27 -28.84
N PRO A 99 -35.96 17.98 -27.97
CA PRO A 99 -35.42 18.47 -26.69
C PRO A 99 -34.80 17.39 -25.81
N GLN A 100 -35.28 16.14 -25.91
CA GLN A 100 -34.78 14.98 -25.16
C GLN A 100 -33.30 14.70 -25.43
N TRP A 101 -32.77 15.07 -26.60
CA TRP A 101 -31.36 14.91 -26.91
C TRP A 101 -30.47 15.84 -26.08
N ASN A 102 -30.99 17.00 -25.70
CA ASN A 102 -30.28 17.99 -24.87
C ASN A 102 -30.32 17.63 -23.38
N GLU A 103 -31.16 16.68 -22.97
CA GLU A 103 -31.21 16.21 -21.59
C GLU A 103 -30.18 15.11 -21.30
N LEU A 104 -29.54 14.56 -22.34
CA LEU A 104 -28.47 13.59 -22.17
C LEU A 104 -27.29 14.23 -21.43
N PRO A 105 -26.69 13.53 -20.45
CA PRO A 105 -25.52 14.06 -19.75
C PRO A 105 -24.41 14.44 -20.73
N GLU A 106 -23.86 15.64 -20.57
CA GLU A 106 -22.67 16.05 -21.30
C GLU A 106 -21.45 15.26 -20.80
N LYS A 107 -20.38 15.23 -21.59
CA LYS A 107 -19.06 14.69 -21.17
C LYS A 107 -19.02 13.21 -20.74
N ILE A 108 -19.97 12.38 -21.17
CA ILE A 108 -19.98 10.92 -20.88
C ILE A 108 -18.63 10.24 -21.22
N SER A 109 -17.93 10.70 -22.26
CA SER A 109 -16.60 10.19 -22.64
C SER A 109 -15.49 10.50 -21.63
N GLU A 110 -15.60 11.60 -20.89
CA GLU A 110 -14.64 12.01 -19.86
C GLU A 110 -14.83 11.15 -18.60
N ALA A 111 -16.09 10.96 -18.20
CA ALA A 111 -16.48 10.15 -17.05
C ALA A 111 -16.01 8.68 -17.11
N LYS A 112 -15.70 8.13 -18.30
CA LYS A 112 -15.11 6.79 -18.42
C LYS A 112 -13.78 6.64 -17.64
N LYS A 113 -13.05 7.75 -17.45
CA LYS A 113 -11.70 7.76 -16.87
C LYS A 113 -11.65 8.12 -15.39
N ASP A 114 -12.76 8.63 -14.85
CA ASP A 114 -12.83 9.17 -13.50
C ASP A 114 -14.06 8.60 -12.78
N GLU A 115 -13.81 7.92 -11.66
CA GLU A 115 -14.89 7.28 -10.90
C GLU A 115 -15.86 8.27 -10.28
N ALA A 116 -15.43 9.47 -9.90
CA ALA A 116 -16.28 10.48 -9.29
C ALA A 116 -17.22 11.06 -10.35
N GLU A 117 -16.68 11.43 -11.52
CA GLU A 117 -17.50 11.90 -12.64
C GLU A 117 -18.52 10.83 -13.08
N MET A 118 -18.14 9.56 -13.12
CA MET A 118 -19.07 8.48 -13.45
C MET A 118 -20.18 8.34 -12.40
N LEU A 119 -19.83 8.37 -11.11
CA LEU A 119 -20.81 8.26 -10.02
C LEU A 119 -21.79 9.43 -9.98
N ASP A 120 -21.34 10.64 -10.33
CA ASP A 120 -22.18 11.84 -10.42
C ASP A 120 -23.11 11.82 -11.63
N LEU A 121 -22.69 11.18 -12.72
CA LEU A 121 -23.45 11.10 -13.97
C LEU A 121 -24.58 10.06 -13.93
N LEU A 122 -24.39 8.96 -13.21
CA LEU A 122 -25.35 7.84 -13.15
C LEU A 122 -26.76 8.26 -12.65
N PRO A 123 -26.90 9.04 -11.56
CA PRO A 123 -28.22 9.53 -11.10
C PRO A 123 -29.03 10.26 -12.17
N ALA A 124 -28.41 11.19 -12.90
CA ALA A 124 -29.08 11.91 -13.98
C ALA A 124 -29.54 10.95 -15.09
N THR A 125 -28.74 9.92 -15.37
CA THR A 125 -29.06 8.88 -16.35
C THR A 125 -30.24 8.01 -15.90
N PHE A 126 -30.35 7.70 -14.61
CA PHE A 126 -31.51 6.99 -14.06
C PHE A 126 -32.78 7.82 -14.17
N THR A 127 -32.72 9.12 -13.86
CA THR A 127 -33.86 10.03 -14.02
C THR A 127 -34.38 10.06 -15.45
N LEU A 128 -33.50 10.06 -16.46
CA LEU A 128 -33.92 9.98 -17.87
C LEU A 128 -34.58 8.64 -18.21
N THR A 129 -34.05 7.55 -17.66
CA THR A 129 -34.60 6.20 -17.86
C THR A 129 -36.02 6.11 -17.30
N ASP A 130 -36.27 6.70 -16.13
CA ASP A 130 -37.61 6.77 -15.54
C ASP A 130 -38.54 7.68 -16.33
N LYS A 131 -38.07 8.89 -16.67
CA LYS A 131 -38.86 9.93 -17.34
C LYS A 131 -39.41 9.45 -18.70
N TYR A 132 -38.61 8.70 -19.45
CA TYR A 132 -38.97 8.21 -20.79
C TYR A 132 -39.23 6.69 -20.84
N ALA A 133 -39.56 6.08 -19.70
CA ALA A 133 -39.66 4.62 -19.60
C ALA A 133 -40.61 4.00 -20.64
N VAL A 134 -41.74 4.65 -20.93
CA VAL A 134 -42.75 4.16 -21.88
C VAL A 134 -42.21 4.17 -23.31
N GLU A 135 -41.64 5.29 -23.73
CA GLU A 135 -41.09 5.48 -25.08
C GLU A 135 -39.88 4.59 -25.32
N LEU A 136 -38.99 4.48 -24.33
CA LEU A 136 -37.80 3.63 -24.41
C LEU A 136 -38.20 2.14 -24.45
N LYS A 137 -39.18 1.72 -23.66
CA LYS A 137 -39.72 0.35 -23.70
C LYS A 137 -40.36 0.02 -25.05
N ALA A 138 -41.10 0.97 -25.64
CA ALA A 138 -41.67 0.81 -26.98
C ALA A 138 -40.61 0.64 -28.08
N LYS A 139 -39.35 1.02 -27.81
CA LYS A 139 -38.19 0.81 -28.71
C LYS A 139 -37.31 -0.37 -28.33
N GLY A 140 -37.77 -1.23 -27.42
CA GLY A 140 -37.09 -2.47 -27.06
C GLY A 140 -36.04 -2.32 -25.97
N MET A 141 -36.07 -1.25 -25.17
CA MET A 141 -35.27 -1.20 -23.95
C MET A 141 -35.75 -2.31 -22.97
N PRO A 142 -34.83 -3.13 -22.41
CA PRO A 142 -35.17 -4.13 -21.41
C PRO A 142 -35.85 -3.53 -20.17
N THR A 143 -36.77 -4.28 -19.56
CA THR A 143 -37.51 -3.82 -18.37
C THR A 143 -36.64 -3.70 -17.13
N ASP A 144 -35.55 -4.45 -17.05
CA ASP A 144 -34.56 -4.49 -15.97
C ASP A 144 -33.38 -3.52 -16.21
N TYR A 145 -33.44 -2.71 -17.26
CA TYR A 145 -32.32 -1.87 -17.68
C TYR A 145 -31.87 -0.88 -16.60
N LYS A 146 -32.82 -0.24 -15.90
CA LYS A 146 -32.52 0.65 -14.78
C LYS A 146 -31.88 -0.10 -13.60
N LEU A 147 -32.45 -1.24 -13.22
CA LEU A 147 -31.93 -2.09 -12.14
C LEU A 147 -30.48 -2.54 -12.43
N THR A 148 -30.18 -2.83 -13.69
CA THR A 148 -28.80 -3.12 -14.13
C THR A 148 -27.88 -1.93 -13.87
N GLY A 149 -28.32 -0.71 -14.19
CA GLY A 149 -27.56 0.52 -13.93
C GLY A 149 -27.37 0.80 -12.44
N GLU A 150 -28.40 0.62 -11.62
CA GLU A 150 -28.31 0.76 -10.16
C GLU A 150 -27.35 -0.25 -9.54
N THR A 151 -27.37 -1.50 -10.04
CA THR A 151 -26.43 -2.55 -9.64
C THR A 151 -24.99 -2.14 -9.98
N LEU A 152 -24.74 -1.67 -11.21
CA LEU A 152 -23.42 -1.19 -11.64
C LEU A 152 -22.93 -0.01 -10.80
N LYS A 153 -23.82 0.94 -10.44
CA LYS A 153 -23.50 2.05 -9.53
C LYS A 153 -23.07 1.53 -8.16
N GLY A 154 -23.85 0.63 -7.55
CA GLY A 154 -23.53 0.08 -6.24
C GLY A 154 -22.20 -0.71 -6.22
N GLU A 155 -21.92 -1.45 -7.30
CA GLU A 155 -20.63 -2.12 -7.49
C GLU A 155 -19.48 -1.12 -7.63
N LEU A 156 -19.68 -0.02 -8.39
CA LEU A 156 -18.69 1.04 -8.54
C LEU A 156 -18.41 1.76 -7.21
N GLU A 157 -19.44 2.11 -6.45
CA GLU A 157 -19.29 2.73 -5.11
C GLU A 157 -18.50 1.82 -4.16
N THR A 158 -18.82 0.53 -4.17
CA THR A 158 -18.15 -0.46 -3.31
C THR A 158 -16.68 -0.55 -3.67
N ILE A 159 -16.35 -0.72 -4.95
CA ILE A 159 -14.96 -0.92 -5.38
C ILE A 159 -14.12 0.35 -5.23
N THR A 160 -14.71 1.52 -5.46
CA THR A 160 -14.07 2.82 -5.24
C THR A 160 -13.76 3.02 -3.76
N LYS A 161 -14.70 2.71 -2.87
CA LYS A 161 -14.49 2.80 -1.41
C LYS A 161 -13.40 1.84 -0.93
N GLU A 162 -13.37 0.62 -1.45
CA GLU A 162 -12.31 -0.34 -1.15
C GLU A 162 -10.95 0.14 -1.63
N HIS A 163 -10.86 0.70 -2.85
CA HIS A 163 -9.63 1.27 -3.38
C HIS A 163 -9.14 2.45 -2.52
N GLY A 164 -10.03 3.37 -2.13
CA GLY A 164 -9.69 4.50 -1.26
C GLY A 164 -9.09 4.04 0.07
N LYS A 165 -9.75 3.09 0.76
CA LYS A 165 -9.23 2.48 1.99
C LYS A 165 -7.86 1.84 1.79
N MET A 166 -7.67 1.14 0.67
CA MET A 166 -6.41 0.47 0.36
C MET A 166 -5.26 1.46 0.15
N VAL A 167 -5.52 2.59 -0.51
CA VAL A 167 -4.54 3.68 -0.71
C VAL A 167 -4.14 4.29 0.63
N GLU A 168 -5.10 4.59 1.50
CA GLU A 168 -4.83 5.11 2.85
C GLU A 168 -4.02 4.11 3.69
N GLN A 169 -4.47 2.86 3.73
CA GLN A 169 -3.78 1.78 4.42
C GLN A 169 -2.35 1.62 3.90
N SER A 170 -2.10 1.75 2.60
CA SER A 170 -0.77 1.65 2.00
C SER A 170 0.21 2.70 2.52
N LYS A 171 -0.27 3.92 2.81
CA LYS A 171 0.57 4.98 3.40
C LYS A 171 0.98 4.62 4.82
N THR A 172 0.01 4.29 5.67
CA THR A 172 0.25 3.86 7.05
C THR A 172 1.12 2.60 7.11
N TYR A 173 0.88 1.64 6.22
CA TYR A 173 1.63 0.41 6.10
C TYR A 173 3.12 0.65 5.81
N THR A 174 3.42 1.60 4.93
CA THR A 174 4.81 1.96 4.59
C THR A 174 5.54 2.54 5.81
N VAL A 175 4.86 3.39 6.59
CA VAL A 175 5.42 3.95 7.83
C VAL A 175 5.67 2.86 8.86
N GLN A 176 4.67 2.01 9.13
CA GLN A 176 4.78 0.90 10.08
C GLN A 176 5.90 -0.07 9.71
N ARG A 177 6.04 -0.40 8.42
CA ARG A 177 7.13 -1.24 7.96
C ARG A 177 8.51 -0.62 8.23
N LYS A 178 8.69 0.66 7.90
CA LYS A 178 9.95 1.37 8.14
C LYS A 178 10.29 1.42 9.62
N LEU A 179 9.29 1.65 10.48
CA LEU A 179 9.47 1.63 11.94
C LEU A 179 9.87 0.23 12.43
N ALA A 180 9.23 -0.83 11.94
CA ALA A 180 9.58 -2.20 12.29
C ALA A 180 11.01 -2.56 11.84
N HIS A 181 11.42 -2.15 10.63
CA HIS A 181 12.79 -2.34 10.15
C HIS A 181 13.82 -1.57 10.98
N ARG A 182 13.51 -0.31 11.32
CA ARG A 182 14.36 0.52 12.18
C ARG A 182 14.52 -0.10 13.56
N LYS A 183 13.44 -0.56 14.18
CA LYS A 183 13.50 -1.26 15.47
C LYS A 183 14.47 -2.45 15.44
N VAL A 184 14.38 -3.30 14.41
CA VAL A 184 15.31 -4.44 14.25
C VAL A 184 16.76 -3.98 14.11
N TYR A 185 17.00 -2.93 13.33
CA TYR A 185 18.34 -2.36 13.15
C TYR A 185 18.91 -1.79 14.44
N ASP A 186 18.11 -0.99 15.16
CA ASP A 186 18.50 -0.34 16.40
C ASP A 186 18.79 -1.38 17.49
N THR A 187 17.96 -2.43 17.61
CA THR A 187 18.18 -3.54 18.56
C THR A 187 19.49 -4.28 18.30
N VAL A 188 19.87 -4.49 17.04
CA VAL A 188 21.19 -5.09 16.71
C VAL A 188 22.34 -4.16 17.10
N ASN A 189 22.19 -2.85 16.89
CA ASN A 189 23.21 -1.88 17.30
C ASN A 189 23.38 -1.84 18.82
N GLU A 190 22.28 -1.84 19.56
CA GLU A 190 22.27 -1.90 21.02
C GLU A 190 23.00 -3.15 21.54
N ILE A 191 22.66 -4.34 21.01
CA ILE A 191 23.34 -5.59 21.36
C ILE A 191 24.85 -5.51 21.08
N ASN A 192 25.22 -4.96 19.92
CA ASN A 192 26.62 -4.84 19.53
C ASN A 192 27.38 -3.82 20.37
N GLU A 193 26.76 -2.71 20.74
CA GLU A 193 27.38 -1.68 21.57
C GLU A 193 27.61 -2.19 22.98
N LEU A 194 26.59 -2.77 23.60
CA LEU A 194 26.71 -3.34 24.94
C LEU A 194 27.70 -4.50 24.97
N GLY A 195 27.67 -5.39 23.97
CA GLY A 195 28.63 -6.48 23.87
C GLY A 195 30.08 -6.02 23.70
N ARG A 196 30.32 -4.89 23.02
CA ARG A 196 31.66 -4.30 22.95
C ARG A 196 32.17 -3.80 24.30
N GLN A 197 31.27 -3.27 25.14
CA GLN A 197 31.62 -2.80 26.49
C GLN A 197 31.90 -3.99 27.42
N GLU A 198 30.98 -4.95 27.47
CA GLU A 198 31.04 -6.09 28.41
C GLU A 198 32.16 -7.09 28.10
N TYR A 199 32.51 -7.25 26.82
CA TYR A 199 33.52 -8.21 26.36
C TYR A 199 34.81 -7.55 25.88
N GLN A 200 35.09 -6.30 26.27
CA GLN A 200 36.33 -5.61 25.88
C GLN A 200 37.61 -6.40 26.24
N ASP A 201 37.58 -7.13 27.35
CA ASP A 201 38.70 -7.95 27.86
C ASP A 201 38.69 -9.40 27.34
N ASP A 202 37.71 -9.76 26.50
CA ASP A 202 37.62 -11.07 25.85
C ASP A 202 37.68 -10.92 24.31
N PRO A 203 38.89 -10.91 23.71
CA PRO A 203 39.07 -10.70 22.29
C PRO A 203 38.40 -11.73 21.38
N VAL A 204 38.08 -12.93 21.90
CA VAL A 204 37.42 -13.99 21.12
C VAL A 204 35.94 -13.65 21.00
N THR A 205 35.27 -13.39 22.12
CA THR A 205 33.84 -13.05 22.14
C THR A 205 33.57 -11.67 21.56
N LEU A 206 34.49 -10.71 21.75
CA LEU A 206 34.39 -9.36 21.20
C LEU A 206 34.21 -9.33 19.66
N LYS A 207 34.76 -10.31 18.94
CA LYS A 207 34.61 -10.43 17.48
C LYS A 207 33.16 -10.58 17.04
N LEU A 208 32.27 -11.10 17.90
CA LEU A 208 30.85 -11.27 17.61
C LEU A 208 30.13 -9.91 17.48
N PHE A 209 30.62 -8.88 18.18
CA PHE A 209 29.99 -7.55 18.29
C PHE A 209 30.58 -6.49 17.36
N LYS A 210 31.43 -6.90 16.42
CA LYS A 210 31.83 -6.03 15.30
C LYS A 210 30.60 -5.72 14.46
N SER A 211 30.43 -4.45 14.08
CA SER A 211 29.30 -4.04 13.23
C SER A 211 29.23 -4.93 11.99
N GLN A 212 28.09 -5.57 11.80
CA GLN A 212 27.83 -6.46 10.66
C GLN A 212 27.06 -5.74 9.55
N TRP A 213 26.84 -4.43 9.69
CA TRP A 213 26.23 -3.61 8.67
C TRP A 213 27.21 -3.33 7.53
N PRO A 214 26.72 -3.20 6.27
CA PRO A 214 27.55 -2.69 5.18
C PRO A 214 28.14 -1.34 5.58
N GLN A 215 29.44 -1.13 5.34
CA GLN A 215 30.00 0.21 5.48
C GLN A 215 29.63 1.04 4.24
N ALA A 216 29.39 2.33 4.42
CA ALA A 216 29.16 3.23 3.31
C ALA A 216 30.35 3.14 2.35
N LYS A 217 30.10 2.78 1.10
CA LYS A 217 31.08 3.01 0.03
C LYS A 217 31.06 4.52 -0.19
N ASP A 218 32.21 5.15 0.01
CA ASP A 218 32.49 6.60 -0.10
C ASP A 218 32.55 7.35 1.25
N LYS A 219 33.70 7.20 1.91
CA LYS A 219 34.53 8.32 2.40
C LYS A 219 35.95 7.80 2.60
N GLU A 220 36.79 8.03 1.60
CA GLU A 220 38.23 8.12 1.80
C GLU A 220 38.50 9.21 2.85
N ASN A 221 39.35 8.86 3.83
CA ASN A 221 40.07 9.74 4.75
C ASN A 221 39.24 10.64 5.70
N GLY A 222 39.29 10.30 7.00
CA GLY A 222 39.16 11.28 8.07
C GLY A 222 38.36 10.81 9.28
N THR A 223 39.06 10.18 10.25
CA THR A 223 38.73 10.15 11.69
C THR A 223 37.26 10.26 12.07
N ASP A 224 36.54 9.14 12.07
CA ASP A 224 35.24 9.03 12.75
C ASP A 224 35.48 8.96 14.26
N SER A 225 35.41 10.11 14.92
CA SER A 225 34.96 10.15 16.31
C SER A 225 33.46 9.88 16.34
N PRO A 226 32.93 9.12 17.32
CA PRO A 226 31.50 8.85 17.41
C PRO A 226 30.71 10.16 17.57
N PRO A 227 29.47 10.24 17.04
CA PRO A 227 28.63 11.42 17.20
C PRO A 227 28.35 11.65 18.69
N VAL A 228 28.72 12.83 19.17
CA VAL A 228 28.34 13.34 20.49
C VAL A 228 26.83 13.56 20.50
N VAL A 229 26.15 12.92 21.43
CA VAL A 229 24.74 13.17 21.73
C VAL A 229 24.62 14.55 22.38
N GLN A 230 23.86 15.45 21.75
CA GLN A 230 23.25 16.61 22.41
C GLN A 230 21.73 16.47 22.33
#